data_AF-Q5CC44-F1
#
_entry.id   AF-Q5CC44-F1
#
_cell.length_a   1.000
_cell.length_b   1.000
_cell.length_c   1.000
_cell.angle_alpha   90.00
_cell.angle_beta   90.00
_cell.angle_gamma   90.00
#
_symmetry.space_group_name_H-M   'P 1'
#
loop_
_entity.id
_entity.type
_entity.pdbx_description
1 polymer ?
#
loop_
_entity_poly.entity_id
_entity_poly.type
_entity_poly.pdbx_seq_one_letter_code
_entity_poly.pdbx_strand_id
1 'polypeptide(L)'
;MLLLLLVPLFLRPLGAGGAQTPNATSEGCQIIHPPWEGGIRYRGLTRDQVKAINFLPVDYEIEYVCRGEREVVGPKVRKCLANGSWTDMDTPSRCVRICSKSYLTLENGKVFLTGGDLPALDGARVEFRCDPDFHLVGSSRSVCSQGQWSTPKPHCQVNRTPHSGEIRNPSRVHCRPHPLTLHPPPAGFLCNGVQYTSGRCFP
;
A
#
# COMPACT_ATOMS: atom_id res chain seq x y z
N MET A 1 -78.57 50.71 -17.71
CA MET A 1 -78.18 51.39 -16.45
C MET A 1 -76.95 50.71 -15.91
N LEU A 2 -75.84 51.43 -15.89
CA LEU A 2 -74.50 51.01 -15.50
C LEU A 2 -74.43 50.91 -13.96
N LEU A 3 -74.29 49.71 -13.39
CA LEU A 3 -74.11 49.53 -11.94
C LEU A 3 -72.61 49.58 -11.61
N LEU A 4 -72.14 50.76 -11.20
CA LEU A 4 -70.83 51.00 -10.61
C LEU A 4 -70.80 50.37 -9.20
N LEU A 5 -70.09 49.25 -9.03
CA LEU A 5 -69.79 48.71 -7.72
C LEU A 5 -68.50 49.37 -7.19
N LEU A 6 -68.65 50.13 -6.11
CA LEU A 6 -67.58 50.77 -5.35
C LEU A 6 -66.72 49.69 -4.66
N VAL A 7 -65.43 49.66 -4.95
CA VAL A 7 -64.45 48.80 -4.25
C VAL A 7 -64.11 49.44 -2.89
N PRO A 8 -64.28 48.75 -1.76
CA PRO A 8 -63.86 49.28 -0.47
C PRO A 8 -62.33 49.19 -0.33
N LEU A 9 -61.70 50.34 -0.10
CA LEU A 9 -60.30 50.47 0.31
C LEU A 9 -60.10 49.81 1.68
N PHE A 10 -59.63 48.56 1.70
CA PHE A 10 -59.15 47.93 2.92
C PHE A 10 -57.79 48.51 3.30
N LEU A 11 -57.79 49.33 4.36
CA LEU A 11 -56.62 49.82 5.06
C LEU A 11 -55.74 48.65 5.53
N ARG A 12 -54.47 48.63 5.13
CA ARG A 12 -53.44 47.72 5.66
C ARG A 12 -53.18 48.06 7.13
N PRO A 13 -53.32 47.13 8.10
CA PRO A 13 -52.81 47.37 9.43
C PRO A 13 -51.28 47.24 9.42
N LEU A 14 -50.61 48.26 9.97
CA LEU A 14 -49.21 48.20 10.37
C LEU A 14 -49.07 47.30 11.60
N GLY A 15 -48.08 46.39 11.53
CA GLY A 15 -47.24 46.03 12.67
C GLY A 15 -47.87 45.21 13.79
N ALA A 16 -47.65 43.90 13.75
CA ALA A 16 -47.24 43.17 14.93
C ALA A 16 -45.92 42.48 14.58
N GLY A 17 -44.83 42.99 15.14
CA GLY A 17 -43.55 42.31 15.14
C GLY A 17 -43.70 40.98 15.84
N GLY A 18 -43.98 39.93 15.06
CA GLY A 18 -43.63 38.59 15.47
C GLY A 18 -42.13 38.60 15.65
N ALA A 19 -41.69 38.48 16.91
CA ALA A 19 -40.35 38.01 17.20
C ALA A 19 -40.17 36.74 16.36
N GLN A 20 -39.43 36.89 15.26
CA GLN A 20 -38.90 35.74 14.57
C GLN A 20 -37.98 35.11 15.61
N THR A 21 -38.50 34.07 16.27
CA THR A 21 -37.67 33.01 16.82
C THR A 21 -36.53 32.81 15.84
N PRO A 22 -35.26 32.82 16.27
CA PRO A 22 -34.16 32.57 15.35
C PRO A 22 -34.52 31.30 14.58
N ASN A 23 -34.70 31.46 13.26
CA ASN A 23 -34.85 30.34 12.34
C ASN A 23 -33.78 29.35 12.75
N ALA A 24 -34.17 28.10 13.03
CA ALA A 24 -33.24 27.03 13.37
C ALA A 24 -32.19 26.94 12.26
N THR A 25 -31.09 27.65 12.44
CA THR A 25 -29.91 27.63 11.60
C THR A 25 -29.37 26.22 11.74
N SER A 26 -29.25 25.52 10.64
CA SER A 26 -28.57 24.23 10.58
C SER A 26 -27.09 24.46 10.91
N GLU A 27 -26.75 24.52 12.19
CA GLU A 27 -25.39 24.75 12.70
C GLU A 27 -24.58 23.46 12.73
N GLY A 28 -24.68 22.65 11.68
CA GLY A 28 -24.09 21.33 11.68
C GLY A 28 -24.24 20.58 10.37
N CYS A 29 -23.58 19.44 10.31
CA CYS A 29 -23.54 18.58 9.14
C CYS A 29 -24.55 17.45 9.28
N GLN A 30 -25.25 17.14 8.20
CA GLN A 30 -26.18 16.01 8.17
C GLN A 30 -25.45 14.70 8.49
N ILE A 31 -26.16 13.79 9.16
CA ILE A 31 -25.61 12.48 9.51
C ILE A 31 -25.31 11.66 8.24
N ILE A 32 -24.09 11.13 8.15
CA ILE A 32 -23.73 10.20 7.07
C ILE A 32 -24.15 8.79 7.50
N HIS A 33 -24.96 8.07 6.74
CA HIS A 33 -25.29 6.69 7.07
C HIS A 33 -24.12 5.73 6.81
N PRO A 34 -23.90 4.73 7.68
CA PRO A 34 -22.78 3.80 7.53
C PRO A 34 -22.87 2.95 6.26
N PRO A 35 -21.73 2.68 5.59
CA PRO A 35 -21.70 1.81 4.41
C PRO A 35 -21.95 0.34 4.81
N TRP A 36 -22.54 -0.47 3.92
CA TRP A 36 -22.90 -1.86 4.21
C TRP A 36 -21.68 -2.77 4.52
N GLU A 37 -20.51 -2.48 3.93
CA GLU A 37 -19.24 -3.21 4.19
C GLU A 37 -18.49 -2.74 5.45
N GLY A 38 -19.05 -1.77 6.17
CA GLY A 38 -18.39 -1.15 7.31
C GLY A 38 -19.36 -0.45 8.24
N GLY A 39 -18.90 0.65 8.82
CA GLY A 39 -19.59 1.43 9.81
C GLY A 39 -18.96 2.80 9.97
N ILE A 40 -19.65 3.65 10.73
CA ILE A 40 -19.14 4.96 11.13
C ILE A 40 -19.18 4.99 12.65
N ARG A 41 -18.05 5.39 13.24
CA ARG A 41 -17.90 5.61 14.67
C ARG A 41 -18.17 7.07 14.98
N TYR A 42 -19.30 7.31 15.64
CA TYR A 42 -19.66 8.61 16.20
C TYR A 42 -19.12 8.68 17.62
N ARG A 43 -18.07 9.46 17.84
CA ARG A 43 -17.41 9.55 19.16
C ARG A 43 -18.37 10.14 20.20
N GLY A 44 -18.58 9.41 21.29
CA GLY A 44 -19.42 9.87 22.40
C GLY A 44 -20.92 9.78 22.17
N LEU A 45 -21.39 9.12 21.09
CA LEU A 45 -22.81 8.88 20.85
C LEU A 45 -23.11 7.38 20.79
N THR A 46 -24.24 6.98 21.38
CA THR A 46 -24.79 5.62 21.25
C THR A 46 -25.54 5.47 19.93
N ARG A 47 -25.79 4.23 19.51
CA ARG A 47 -26.57 3.95 18.29
C ARG A 47 -27.97 4.58 18.31
N ASP A 48 -28.61 4.65 19.47
CA ASP A 48 -29.97 5.19 19.56
C ASP A 48 -29.97 6.72 19.58
N GLN A 49 -28.94 7.35 20.17
CA GLN A 49 -28.73 8.79 20.04
C GLN A 49 -28.48 9.20 18.58
N VAL A 50 -27.65 8.43 17.86
CA VAL A 50 -27.36 8.64 16.42
C VAL A 50 -28.65 8.57 15.58
N LYS A 51 -29.61 7.69 15.90
CA LYS A 51 -30.90 7.62 15.21
C LYS A 51 -31.84 8.77 15.53
N ALA A 52 -31.67 9.41 16.70
CA ALA A 52 -32.54 10.47 17.18
C ALA A 52 -32.13 11.87 16.70
N ILE A 53 -30.94 12.01 16.09
CA ILE A 53 -30.41 13.28 15.60
C ILE A 53 -30.29 13.27 14.07
N ASN A 54 -30.41 14.46 13.47
CA ASN A 54 -30.25 14.65 12.02
C ASN A 54 -28.94 15.36 11.67
N PHE A 55 -28.39 16.15 12.60
CA PHE A 55 -27.23 16.99 12.39
C PHE A 55 -26.20 16.79 13.51
N LEU A 56 -24.92 16.84 13.15
CA LEU A 56 -23.78 16.83 14.06
C LEU A 56 -23.15 18.23 14.10
N PRO A 57 -22.69 18.70 15.27
CA PRO A 57 -22.20 20.06 15.42
C PRO A 57 -20.94 20.31 14.57
N VAL A 58 -20.67 21.59 14.28
CA VAL A 58 -19.40 22.01 13.67
C VAL A 58 -18.22 21.49 14.49
N ASP A 59 -17.13 21.16 13.79
CA ASP A 59 -15.92 20.51 14.30
C ASP A 59 -16.08 19.06 14.77
N TYR A 60 -17.29 18.49 14.74
CA TYR A 60 -17.48 17.07 15.08
C TYR A 60 -16.75 16.16 14.09
N GLU A 61 -16.12 15.10 14.61
CA GLU A 61 -15.40 14.11 13.82
C GLU A 61 -16.11 12.76 13.80
N ILE A 62 -16.22 12.19 12.61
CA ILE A 62 -16.64 10.81 12.40
C ILE A 62 -15.48 9.99 11.84
N GLU A 63 -15.38 8.73 12.24
CA GLU A 63 -14.37 7.80 11.72
C GLU A 63 -15.03 6.63 11.01
N TYR A 64 -14.62 6.37 9.77
CA TYR A 64 -15.00 5.17 9.04
C TYR A 64 -14.29 3.96 9.61
N VAL A 65 -15.05 2.90 9.84
CA VAL A 65 -14.56 1.63 10.38
C VAL A 65 -15.00 0.51 9.45
N CYS A 66 -14.08 -0.35 9.04
CA CYS A 66 -14.38 -1.46 8.15
C CYS A 66 -14.64 -2.76 8.92
N ARG A 67 -15.44 -3.64 8.32
CA ARG A 67 -15.73 -4.96 8.89
C ARG A 67 -14.70 -6.00 8.42
N GLY A 68 -14.21 -6.80 9.37
CA GLY A 68 -13.21 -7.84 9.12
C GLY A 68 -11.84 -7.26 8.85
N GLU A 69 -11.11 -7.91 7.94
CA GLU A 69 -9.74 -7.58 7.48
C GLU A 69 -9.69 -6.51 6.38
N ARG A 70 -10.79 -5.79 6.17
CA ARG A 70 -10.86 -4.68 5.21
C ARG A 70 -10.21 -3.42 5.78
N GLU A 71 -9.70 -2.59 4.89
CA GLU A 71 -9.11 -1.30 5.21
C GLU A 71 -9.87 -0.16 4.51
N VAL A 72 -9.83 1.03 5.11
CA VAL A 72 -10.42 2.24 4.53
C VAL A 72 -9.48 2.80 3.48
N VAL A 73 -9.96 2.92 2.25
CA VAL A 73 -9.33 3.72 1.19
C VAL A 73 -10.11 5.02 1.04
N GLY A 74 -9.40 6.15 0.98
CA GLY A 74 -9.97 7.49 1.04
C GLY A 74 -9.93 8.08 2.47
N PRO A 75 -10.67 9.18 2.72
CA PRO A 75 -10.67 9.86 4.01
C PRO A 75 -11.17 8.95 5.14
N LYS A 76 -10.31 8.62 6.09
CA LYS A 76 -10.67 7.78 7.25
C LYS A 76 -11.49 8.53 8.28
N VAL A 77 -11.16 9.80 8.50
CA VAL A 77 -11.86 10.70 9.41
C VAL A 77 -12.44 11.85 8.59
N ARG A 78 -13.67 12.24 8.89
CA ARG A 78 -14.28 13.45 8.33
C ARG A 78 -14.68 14.38 9.46
N LYS A 79 -14.44 15.67 9.24
CA LYS A 79 -14.77 16.72 10.19
C LYS A 79 -15.91 17.58 9.66
N CYS A 80 -16.86 17.93 10.52
CA CYS A 80 -17.95 18.83 10.15
C CYS A 80 -17.43 20.28 10.08
N LEU A 81 -17.68 20.97 8.97
CA LEU A 81 -17.25 22.34 8.74
C LEU A 81 -18.38 23.33 9.04
N ALA A 82 -18.01 24.60 9.28
CA ALA A 82 -18.96 25.67 9.61
C ALA A 82 -19.98 25.95 8.49
N ASN A 83 -19.68 25.56 7.25
CA ASN A 83 -20.60 25.66 6.12
C ASN A 83 -21.63 24.50 6.04
N GLY A 84 -21.64 23.58 7.02
CA GLY A 84 -22.56 22.45 7.08
C GLY A 84 -22.14 21.24 6.22
N SER A 85 -20.95 21.27 5.62
CA SER A 85 -20.36 20.15 4.86
C SER A 85 -19.32 19.38 5.65
N TRP A 86 -19.13 18.11 5.31
CA TRP A 86 -18.00 17.31 5.80
C TRP A 86 -16.73 17.60 4.98
N THR A 87 -15.55 17.43 5.58
CA THR A 87 -14.29 17.46 4.83
C THR A 87 -14.25 16.35 3.77
N ASP A 88 -13.51 16.60 2.67
CA ASP A 88 -13.16 15.62 1.63
C ASP A 88 -14.37 14.95 0.95
N MET A 89 -15.47 15.68 0.76
CA MET A 89 -16.71 15.18 0.13
C MET A 89 -16.56 14.76 -1.32
N ASP A 90 -15.54 15.27 -2.01
CA ASP A 90 -15.15 14.92 -3.37
C ASP A 90 -14.51 13.52 -3.47
N THR A 91 -13.92 13.01 -2.38
CA THR A 91 -13.24 11.71 -2.37
C THR A 91 -14.00 10.69 -1.52
N PRO A 92 -14.53 9.59 -2.10
CA PRO A 92 -15.31 8.60 -1.35
C PRO A 92 -14.46 7.76 -0.40
N SER A 93 -14.99 7.49 0.80
CA SER A 93 -14.41 6.55 1.76
C SER A 93 -14.98 5.16 1.53
N ARG A 94 -14.12 4.18 1.24
CA ARG A 94 -14.55 2.81 0.87
C ARG A 94 -13.81 1.76 1.67
N CYS A 95 -14.53 0.74 2.11
CA CYS A 95 -13.96 -0.43 2.77
C CYS A 95 -13.60 -1.47 1.74
N VAL A 96 -12.32 -1.80 1.64
CA VAL A 96 -11.81 -2.70 0.60
C VAL A 96 -10.83 -3.70 1.17
N ARG A 97 -10.74 -4.86 0.54
CA ARG A 97 -9.71 -5.85 0.83
C ARG A 97 -8.43 -5.43 0.10
N ILE A 98 -7.35 -5.26 0.85
CA ILE A 98 -6.05 -4.86 0.32
C ILE A 98 -5.14 -6.08 0.34
N CYS A 99 -4.48 -6.36 -0.79
CA CYS A 99 -3.49 -7.42 -0.83
C CYS A 99 -2.16 -6.97 -0.20
N SER A 100 -1.46 -7.91 0.42
CA SER A 100 -0.21 -7.63 1.15
C SER A 100 0.79 -6.85 0.30
N LYS A 101 1.30 -5.75 0.85
CA LYS A 101 2.36 -4.93 0.25
C LYS A 101 3.68 -5.68 0.11
N SER A 102 3.85 -6.82 0.79
CA SER A 102 5.06 -7.65 0.68
C SER A 102 5.33 -8.15 -0.74
N TYR A 103 4.33 -8.19 -1.63
CA TYR A 103 4.50 -8.58 -3.04
C TYR A 103 4.95 -7.42 -3.94
N LEU A 104 5.01 -6.20 -3.40
CA LEU A 104 5.44 -5.00 -4.13
C LEU A 104 6.95 -4.80 -4.11
N THR A 105 7.68 -5.69 -3.41
CA THR A 105 9.14 -5.71 -3.36
C THR A 105 9.66 -7.12 -3.61
N LEU A 106 10.79 -7.23 -4.30
CA LEU A 106 11.47 -8.49 -4.57
C LEU A 106 12.97 -8.27 -4.38
N GLU A 107 13.62 -9.12 -3.59
CA GLU A 107 15.06 -9.07 -3.41
C GLU A 107 15.77 -9.65 -4.64
N ASN A 108 16.85 -9.00 -5.09
CA ASN A 108 17.57 -9.33 -6.32
C ASN A 108 16.65 -9.40 -7.54
N GLY A 109 15.70 -8.46 -7.61
CA GLY A 109 14.74 -8.37 -8.69
C GLY A 109 13.85 -7.13 -8.60
N LYS A 110 12.85 -7.11 -9.49
CA LYS A 110 11.94 -6.01 -9.72
C LYS A 110 10.51 -6.53 -9.78
N VAL A 111 9.57 -5.70 -9.33
CA VAL A 111 8.13 -5.96 -9.38
C VAL A 111 7.48 -4.93 -10.30
N PHE A 112 6.63 -5.40 -11.20
CA PHE A 112 5.83 -4.57 -12.08
C PHE A 112 4.35 -4.73 -11.71
N LEU A 113 3.78 -3.69 -11.10
CA LEU A 113 2.35 -3.64 -10.76
C LEU A 113 1.55 -3.16 -11.97
N THR A 114 0.44 -3.84 -12.27
CA THR A 114 -0.52 -3.49 -13.32
C THR A 114 -1.95 -3.62 -12.80
N GLY A 115 -2.89 -2.88 -13.40
CA GLY A 115 -4.30 -2.94 -13.02
C GLY A 115 -4.69 -2.08 -11.81
N GLY A 116 -3.94 -1.01 -11.52
CA GLY A 116 -4.27 -0.01 -10.51
C GLY A 116 -3.03 0.63 -9.88
N ASP A 117 -3.26 1.65 -9.06
CA ASP A 117 -2.25 2.27 -8.20
C ASP A 117 -2.23 1.61 -6.81
N LEU A 118 -1.33 2.06 -5.94
CA LEU A 118 -1.29 1.60 -4.55
C LEU A 118 -2.39 2.24 -3.70
N PRO A 119 -2.97 1.52 -2.72
CA PRO A 119 -2.68 0.13 -2.34
C PRO A 119 -3.16 -0.91 -3.38
N ALA A 120 -2.57 -2.10 -3.40
CA ALA A 120 -2.98 -3.17 -4.32
C ALA A 120 -4.37 -3.72 -3.97
N LEU A 121 -5.36 -3.40 -4.81
CA LEU A 121 -6.77 -3.75 -4.66
C LEU A 121 -7.12 -5.01 -5.45
N ASP A 122 -8.33 -5.51 -5.25
CA ASP A 122 -8.87 -6.63 -6.02
C ASP A 122 -8.73 -6.41 -7.54
N GLY A 123 -8.21 -7.41 -8.24
CA GLY A 123 -7.89 -7.35 -9.66
C GLY A 123 -6.50 -6.80 -10.01
N ALA A 124 -5.77 -6.20 -9.06
CA ALA A 124 -4.39 -5.79 -9.26
C ALA A 124 -3.49 -6.99 -9.58
N ARG A 125 -2.45 -6.79 -10.39
CA ARG A 125 -1.56 -7.86 -10.86
C ARG A 125 -0.12 -7.45 -10.72
N VAL A 126 0.70 -8.37 -10.22
CA VAL A 126 2.15 -8.19 -10.14
C VAL A 126 2.84 -9.16 -11.07
N GLU A 127 3.89 -8.67 -11.73
CA GLU A 127 4.85 -9.47 -12.47
C GLU A 127 6.23 -9.33 -11.83
N PHE A 128 6.91 -10.45 -11.63
CA PHE A 128 8.20 -10.55 -10.97
C PHE A 128 9.30 -10.84 -11.99
N ARG A 129 10.40 -10.09 -11.93
CA ARG A 129 11.60 -10.35 -12.73
C ARG A 129 12.84 -10.26 -11.86
N CYS A 130 13.72 -11.26 -11.92
CA CYS A 130 14.98 -11.20 -11.20
C CYS A 130 16.00 -10.30 -11.91
N ASP A 131 16.94 -9.79 -11.14
CA ASP A 131 18.13 -9.11 -11.65
C ASP A 131 19.03 -10.10 -12.41
N PRO A 132 19.98 -9.61 -13.22
CA PRO A 132 20.98 -10.46 -13.86
C PRO A 132 21.69 -11.36 -12.84
N ASP A 133 22.10 -12.56 -13.27
CA ASP A 133 22.72 -13.60 -12.44
C ASP A 133 21.79 -14.28 -11.41
N PHE A 134 20.51 -13.95 -11.39
CA PHE A 134 19.49 -14.65 -10.61
C PHE A 134 18.41 -15.24 -11.52
N HIS A 135 17.82 -16.37 -11.11
CA HIS A 135 16.61 -16.92 -11.72
C HIS A 135 15.46 -16.89 -10.72
N LEU A 136 14.24 -16.77 -11.25
CA LEU A 136 13.04 -16.73 -10.44
C LEU A 136 12.62 -18.15 -10.05
N VAL A 137 12.41 -18.36 -8.75
CA VAL A 137 11.85 -19.58 -8.19
C VAL A 137 10.43 -19.30 -7.71
N GLY A 138 9.46 -19.91 -8.40
CA GLY A 138 8.02 -19.74 -8.16
C GLY A 138 7.29 -19.10 -9.34
N SER A 139 6.07 -18.61 -9.10
CA SER A 139 5.24 -17.98 -10.13
C SER A 139 5.73 -16.58 -10.47
N SER A 140 5.94 -16.29 -11.75
CA SER A 140 6.32 -14.96 -12.24
C SER A 140 5.20 -13.93 -12.20
N ARG A 141 3.95 -14.36 -11.96
CA ARG A 141 2.79 -13.49 -11.90
C ARG A 141 1.88 -13.87 -10.73
N SER A 142 1.30 -12.86 -10.10
CA SER A 142 0.23 -13.04 -9.12
C SER A 142 -0.88 -12.02 -9.31
N VAL A 143 -2.12 -12.41 -8.98
CA VAL A 143 -3.31 -11.57 -9.06
C VAL A 143 -3.87 -11.39 -7.66
N CYS A 144 -4.17 -10.15 -7.28
CA CYS A 144 -4.88 -9.86 -6.04
C CYS A 144 -6.35 -10.25 -6.20
N SER A 145 -6.81 -11.18 -5.37
CA SER A 145 -8.19 -11.60 -5.29
C SER A 145 -8.62 -11.74 -3.83
N GLN A 146 -9.69 -11.05 -3.45
CA GLN A 146 -10.27 -11.02 -2.11
C GLN A 146 -9.25 -10.71 -1.00
N GLY A 147 -8.28 -9.83 -1.26
CA GLY A 147 -7.24 -9.43 -0.30
C GLY A 147 -6.08 -10.42 -0.20
N GLN A 148 -6.04 -11.45 -1.05
CA GLN A 148 -4.93 -12.39 -1.13
C GLN A 148 -4.33 -12.45 -2.53
N TRP A 149 -3.03 -12.65 -2.59
CA TRP A 149 -2.34 -12.92 -3.85
C TRP A 149 -2.59 -14.37 -4.27
N SER A 150 -2.92 -14.57 -5.54
CA SER A 150 -3.32 -15.87 -6.08
C SER A 150 -2.21 -16.94 -6.07
N THR A 151 -0.96 -16.53 -5.88
CA THR A 151 0.22 -17.41 -5.82
C THR A 151 1.10 -17.00 -4.66
N PRO A 152 1.88 -17.92 -4.05
CA PRO A 152 2.91 -17.56 -3.08
C PRO A 152 3.95 -16.58 -3.67
N LYS A 153 4.59 -15.79 -2.81
CA LYS A 153 5.60 -14.81 -3.20
C LYS A 153 6.84 -15.58 -3.72
N PRO A 154 7.30 -15.33 -4.96
CA PRO A 154 8.50 -15.96 -5.46
C PRO A 154 9.75 -15.32 -4.83
N HIS A 155 10.90 -15.95 -5.05
CA HIS A 155 12.20 -15.40 -4.70
C HIS A 155 13.19 -15.58 -5.84
N CYS A 156 14.25 -14.79 -5.83
CA CYS A 156 15.33 -14.86 -6.80
C CYS A 156 16.50 -15.65 -6.22
N GLN A 157 16.93 -16.69 -6.93
CA GLN A 157 18.05 -17.54 -6.54
C GLN A 157 19.22 -17.33 -7.50
N VAL A 158 20.44 -17.24 -6.96
CA VAL A 158 21.64 -17.07 -7.78
C VAL A 158 21.80 -18.22 -8.78
N ASN A 159 22.08 -17.88 -10.03
CA ASN A 159 22.45 -18.83 -11.06
C ASN A 159 23.80 -19.41 -10.71
N ARG A 160 23.82 -20.67 -10.24
CA ARG A 160 25.07 -21.43 -10.14
C ARG A 160 25.46 -21.94 -11.51
N THR A 161 25.72 -21.04 -12.46
CA THR A 161 26.36 -21.39 -13.73
C THR A 161 27.88 -21.26 -13.56
N PRO A 162 28.64 -22.36 -13.64
CA PRO A 162 30.09 -22.31 -13.58
C PRO A 162 30.66 -21.85 -14.94
N HIS A 163 30.59 -20.55 -15.22
CA HIS A 163 31.36 -19.88 -16.27
C HIS A 163 31.25 -18.38 -15.99
N SER A 164 32.27 -17.61 -15.61
CA SER A 164 33.69 -17.66 -15.92
C SER A 164 34.49 -17.05 -14.76
N GLY A 165 35.32 -17.85 -14.11
CA GLY A 165 36.14 -17.42 -12.98
C GLY A 165 36.90 -18.60 -12.44
N GLU A 166 37.72 -19.20 -13.30
CA GLU A 166 38.76 -20.17 -12.96
C GLU A 166 38.26 -21.39 -12.17
N ILE A 167 37.84 -22.44 -12.91
CA ILE A 167 38.34 -23.75 -12.51
C ILE A 167 39.85 -23.57 -12.58
N ARG A 168 40.50 -23.30 -11.43
CA ARG A 168 41.86 -23.74 -11.22
C ARG A 168 41.78 -25.24 -11.42
N ASN A 169 41.94 -25.64 -12.68
CA ASN A 169 42.69 -26.82 -12.99
C ASN A 169 43.90 -26.71 -12.05
N PRO A 170 44.26 -27.73 -11.26
CA PRO A 170 45.57 -27.74 -10.63
C PRO A 170 46.59 -27.83 -11.76
N SER A 171 46.72 -26.72 -12.50
CA SER A 171 47.74 -26.42 -13.47
C SER A 171 49.01 -26.58 -12.69
N ARG A 172 49.68 -27.72 -12.93
CA ARG A 172 51.09 -28.00 -12.65
C ARG A 172 51.72 -26.86 -11.87
N VAL A 173 51.87 -27.04 -10.56
CA VAL A 173 52.62 -26.10 -9.72
C VAL A 173 54.04 -26.02 -10.31
N HIS A 174 54.31 -24.97 -11.08
CA HIS A 174 55.66 -24.68 -11.55
C HIS A 174 56.38 -23.96 -10.43
N CYS A 175 57.05 -24.75 -9.59
CA CYS A 175 58.00 -24.27 -8.61
C CYS A 175 59.16 -23.59 -9.37
N ARG A 176 59.14 -22.25 -9.53
CA ARG A 176 60.29 -21.49 -10.04
C ARG A 176 61.29 -21.29 -8.90
N PRO A 177 62.53 -21.80 -9.01
CA PRO A 177 63.55 -21.54 -8.00
C PRO A 177 63.87 -20.04 -7.96
N HIS A 178 64.09 -19.51 -6.75
CA HIS A 178 64.54 -18.13 -6.56
C HIS A 178 65.93 -17.97 -7.21
N PRO A 179 66.25 -16.82 -7.85
CA PRO A 179 67.51 -16.65 -8.61
C PRO A 179 68.80 -16.79 -7.77
N LEU A 180 68.68 -16.89 -6.45
CA LEU A 180 69.80 -16.88 -5.50
C LEU A 180 70.11 -18.25 -4.88
N THR A 181 69.39 -19.31 -5.24
CA THR A 181 69.69 -20.67 -4.76
C THR A 181 70.73 -21.34 -5.67
N LEU A 182 71.97 -21.45 -5.19
CA LEU A 182 73.11 -22.07 -5.88
C LEU A 182 73.02 -23.60 -6.00
N HIS A 183 72.06 -24.25 -5.33
CA HIS A 183 71.84 -25.70 -5.42
C HIS A 183 70.35 -26.05 -5.44
N PRO A 184 69.93 -27.09 -6.21
CA PRO A 184 68.56 -27.57 -6.19
C PRO A 184 68.19 -28.16 -4.82
N PRO A 185 66.93 -28.07 -4.37
CA PRO A 185 66.51 -28.70 -3.12
C PRO A 185 66.63 -30.23 -3.24
N PRO A 186 66.99 -30.93 -2.15
CA PRO A 186 67.11 -32.38 -2.15
C PRO A 186 65.76 -33.05 -2.46
N ALA A 187 65.81 -34.24 -3.07
CA ALA A 187 64.61 -35.02 -3.40
C ALA A 187 63.80 -35.30 -2.12
N GLY A 188 62.49 -35.01 -2.15
CA GLY A 188 61.59 -35.17 -1.00
C GLY A 188 61.29 -33.91 -0.19
N PHE A 189 61.84 -32.75 -0.55
CA PHE A 189 61.47 -31.47 0.08
C PHE A 189 59.97 -31.15 -0.18
N LEU A 190 59.24 -30.76 0.86
CA LEU A 190 57.81 -30.43 0.77
C LEU A 190 57.63 -28.92 0.58
N CYS A 191 57.13 -28.50 -0.58
CA CYS A 191 56.73 -27.11 -0.82
C CYS A 191 55.20 -27.01 -0.76
N ASN A 192 54.67 -26.30 0.24
CA ASN A 192 53.22 -26.20 0.51
C ASN A 192 52.52 -27.58 0.58
N GLY A 193 53.19 -28.57 1.18
CA GLY A 193 52.66 -29.93 1.37
C GLY A 193 52.85 -30.87 0.18
N VAL A 194 53.60 -30.46 -0.86
CA VAL A 194 53.74 -31.19 -2.12
C VAL A 194 55.19 -31.66 -2.30
N GLN A 195 55.41 -32.94 -2.63
CA GLN A 195 56.73 -33.57 -2.67
C GLN A 195 57.51 -33.18 -3.94
N TYR A 196 58.75 -32.69 -3.76
CA TYR A 196 59.63 -32.31 -4.87
C TYR A 196 60.35 -33.54 -5.44
N THR A 197 60.06 -33.86 -6.71
CA THR A 197 60.78 -34.88 -7.49
C THR A 197 61.27 -34.29 -8.81
N SER A 198 62.59 -34.27 -9.02
CA SER A 198 63.25 -33.90 -10.28
C SER A 198 62.74 -32.61 -10.95
N GLY A 199 62.67 -31.50 -10.22
CA GLY A 199 62.30 -30.20 -10.81
C GLY A 199 60.81 -29.96 -11.01
N ARG A 200 59.93 -30.88 -10.60
CA ARG A 200 58.46 -30.70 -10.68
C ARG A 200 57.81 -31.10 -9.36
N CYS A 201 56.83 -30.30 -8.94
CA CYS A 201 56.01 -30.53 -7.76
C CYS A 201 54.70 -31.21 -8.24
N PHE A 202 54.37 -32.42 -7.75
CA PHE A 202 53.15 -33.17 -8.09
C PHE A 202 52.23 -33.24 -6.87
N PRO A 203 50.91 -32.97 -7.01
CA PRO A 203 49.97 -32.89 -5.89
C PRO A 203 49.91 -34.17 -5.05
#